data_AF-A0A5B0EXW5-F1
#
_entry.id   AF-A0A5B0EXW5-F1
#
_cell.length_a   1.000
_cell.length_b   1.000
_cell.length_c   1.000
_cell.angle_alpha   90.00
_cell.angle_beta   90.00
_cell.angle_gamma   90.00
#
_symmetry.space_group_name_H-M   'P 1'
#
loop_
_entity.id
_entity.type
_entity.pdbx_description
1 polymer ?
#
loop_
_entity_poly.entity_id
_entity_poly.type
_entity_poly.pdbx_seq_one_letter_code
_entity_poly.pdbx_strand_id
1 'polypeptide(L)' 'LNNQKAVLKVGSDDTFVTSVTNNVTTSNNGNTVNSPTVGTKTYFSGISLDVTPQIYDTGTVMLHVHPAISVATTKNL' A
#
# COMPACT_ATOMS: atom_id res chain seq x y z
N LEU A 1 -18.10 -3.85 -17.25
CA LEU A 1 -19.49 -4.38 -17.26
C LEU A 1 -20.43 -3.34 -16.67
N ASN A 2 -21.71 -3.41 -17.02
CA ASN A 2 -22.76 -2.67 -16.34
C ASN A 2 -22.88 -3.14 -14.88
N ASN A 3 -23.12 -2.23 -13.94
CA ASN A 3 -23.27 -2.45 -12.51
C ASN A 3 -22.09 -3.20 -11.84
N GLN A 4 -20.91 -3.18 -12.46
CA GLN A 4 -19.71 -3.81 -11.91
C GLN A 4 -18.76 -2.76 -11.35
N LYS A 5 -18.43 -2.87 -10.06
CA LYS A 5 -17.42 -2.00 -9.43
C LYS A 5 -16.06 -2.19 -10.11
N ALA A 6 -15.43 -1.06 -10.42
CA ALA A 6 -14.04 -0.95 -10.82
C ALA A 6 -13.30 -0.06 -9.81
N VAL A 7 -11.99 -0.24 -9.72
CA VAL A 7 -11.11 0.60 -8.89
C VAL A 7 -10.04 1.18 -9.79
N LEU A 8 -9.92 2.50 -9.80
CA LEU A 8 -8.82 3.21 -10.42
C LEU A 8 -7.88 3.67 -9.30
N LYS A 9 -6.59 3.37 -9.43
CA LYS A 9 -5.56 3.86 -8.50
C LYS A 9 -4.49 4.57 -9.30
N VAL A 10 -4.12 5.76 -8.85
CA VAL A 10 -3.02 6.56 -9.41
C VAL A 10 -2.13 6.98 -8.27
N GLY A 11 -0.91 6.46 -8.23
CA GLY A 11 0.00 6.63 -7.11
C GLY A 11 1.11 5.59 -7.13
N SER A 12 1.76 5.45 -5.99
CA SER A 12 2.85 4.51 -5.78
C SER A 12 2.64 3.71 -4.50
N ASP A 13 3.02 2.44 -4.55
CA ASP A 13 3.19 1.61 -3.37
C ASP A 13 4.61 1.81 -2.83
N ASP A 14 4.72 2.09 -1.54
CA ASP A 14 6.01 2.30 -0.86
C ASP A 14 6.09 1.44 0.41
N THR A 15 7.30 1.12 0.85
CA THR A 15 7.55 0.23 1.98
C THR A 15 8.19 0.96 3.15
N PHE A 16 7.73 0.66 4.35
CA PHE A 16 8.34 1.18 5.58
C PHE A 16 8.68 0.04 6.54
N VAL A 17 9.69 0.29 7.36
CA VAL A 17 10.13 -0.64 8.40
C VAL A 17 9.12 -0.60 9.55
N THR A 18 8.58 -1.76 9.91
CA THR A 18 7.67 -1.91 11.05
C THR A 18 8.35 -2.48 12.28
N SER A 19 9.44 -3.22 12.09
CA SER A 19 10.21 -3.81 13.19
C SER A 19 11.65 -4.10 12.78
N VAL A 20 12.56 -4.01 13.74
CA VAL A 20 13.93 -4.48 13.60
C VAL A 20 14.22 -5.43 14.77
N THR A 21 14.59 -6.66 14.46
CA THR A 21 14.99 -7.67 15.44
C THR A 21 16.48 -7.90 15.30
N ASN A 22 17.25 -7.63 16.34
CA ASN A 22 18.69 -7.86 16.35
C ASN A 22 18.98 -9.31 16.73
N ASN A 23 19.49 -10.11 15.81
CA ASN A 23 19.97 -11.45 16.12
C ASN A 23 21.49 -11.39 16.31
N VAL A 24 21.94 -11.75 17.50
CA VAL A 24 23.37 -11.81 17.84
C VAL A 24 23.73 -13.27 18.06
N THR A 25 24.66 -13.77 17.27
CA THR A 25 25.16 -15.15 17.39
C THR A 25 26.65 -15.10 17.72
N THR A 26 27.03 -15.66 18.86
CA THR A 26 28.44 -15.83 19.25
C THR A 26 28.91 -17.22 18.84
N SER A 27 29.93 -17.27 17.97
CA SER A 27 30.61 -18.51 17.61
C SER A 27 31.44 -19.04 18.78
N ASN A 28 31.70 -20.36 18.81
CA ASN A 28 32.55 -21.01 19.82
C ASN A 28 33.96 -20.41 19.92
N ASN A 29 34.45 -19.74 18.87
CA ASN A 29 35.74 -19.04 18.87
C ASN A 29 35.66 -17.60 19.43
N GLY A 30 34.54 -17.22 20.06
CA GLY A 30 34.33 -15.89 20.64
C GLY A 30 33.95 -14.79 19.64
N ASN A 31 33.84 -15.13 18.35
CA ASN A 31 33.47 -14.15 17.33
C ASN A 31 31.96 -13.86 17.39
N THR A 32 31.59 -12.58 17.46
CA THR A 32 30.18 -12.15 17.53
C THR A 32 29.70 -11.75 16.13
N VAL A 33 28.57 -12.30 15.69
CA VAL A 33 27.92 -11.96 14.41
C VAL A 33 26.57 -11.32 14.70
N ASN A 34 26.39 -10.10 14.21
CA ASN A 34 25.11 -9.40 14.25
C ASN A 34 24.42 -9.54 12.89
N SER A 35 23.24 -10.15 12.86
CA SER A 35 22.42 -10.30 11.66
C SER A 35 21.00 -9.82 11.95
N PRO A 36 20.70 -8.51 11.80
CA PRO A 36 19.38 -7.99 12.06
C PRO A 36 18.37 -8.51 11.03
N THR A 37 17.16 -8.83 11.50
CA THR A 37 16.00 -9.12 10.67
C THR A 37 15.09 -7.89 10.63
N VAL A 38 14.73 -7.43 9.44
CA VAL A 38 13.87 -6.26 9.24
C VAL A 38 12.49 -6.72 8.78
N GLY A 39 11.46 -6.35 9.55
CA GLY A 39 10.07 -6.49 9.13
C GLY A 39 9.61 -5.24 8.41
N THR A 40 9.00 -5.40 7.23
CA THR A 40 8.49 -4.29 6.43
C THR A 40 7.00 -4.47 6.12
N LYS A 41 6.32 -3.36 5.88
CA LYS A 41 4.97 -3.34 5.30
C LYS A 41 4.91 -2.35 4.15
N THR A 42 4.04 -2.63 3.20
CA THR A 42 3.74 -1.74 2.07
C THR A 42 2.49 -0.90 2.38
N TYR A 43 2.49 0.34 1.94
CA TYR A 43 1.33 1.23 1.93
C TYR A 43 1.19 1.91 0.57
N PHE A 44 -0.03 2.29 0.23
CA PHE A 44 -0.33 3.03 -1.00
C PHE A 44 -0.39 4.53 -0.70
N SER A 45 0.31 5.32 -1.52
CA SER A 45 0.25 6.78 -1.53
C SER A 45 -0.24 7.26 -2.90
N GLY A 46 -1.33 8.01 -2.93
CA GLY A 46 -1.94 8.48 -4.17
C GLY A 46 -3.46 8.65 -4.09
N ILE A 47 -4.09 8.70 -5.25
CA ILE A 47 -5.53 8.87 -5.44
C ILE A 47 -6.13 7.52 -5.82
N SER A 48 -7.25 7.17 -5.20
CA SER A 48 -8.06 6.01 -5.60
C SER A 48 -9.49 6.43 -5.87
N LEU A 49 -10.08 5.93 -6.96
CA LEU A 49 -11.47 6.10 -7.33
C LEU A 49 -12.14 4.74 -7.46
N ASP A 50 -13.09 4.47 -6.59
CA ASP A 50 -14.03 3.39 -6.81
C ASP A 50 -15.17 3.88 -7.70
N VAL A 51 -15.47 3.15 -8.78
CA VAL A 51 -16.51 3.53 -9.74
C VAL A 51 -17.43 2.35 -10.00
N THR A 52 -18.74 2.56 -9.92
CA THR A 52 -19.75 1.58 -10.36
C THR A 52 -20.62 2.25 -11.44
N PRO A 53 -20.51 1.82 -12.71
CA PRO A 53 -21.32 2.37 -13.79
C PRO A 53 -22.69 1.71 -13.84
N GLN A 54 -23.72 2.51 -14.10
CA GLN A 54 -25.05 2.06 -14.44
C GLN A 54 -25.43 2.61 -15.83
N ILE A 55 -25.59 1.70 -16.79
CA ILE A 55 -25.92 1.99 -18.19
C ILE A 55 -27.43 1.82 -18.37
N TYR A 56 -28.11 2.86 -18.83
CA TYR A 56 -29.53 2.83 -19.18
C TYR A 56 -29.72 2.51 -20.67
N ASP A 57 -30.91 2.01 -21.04
CA ASP A 57 -31.25 1.66 -22.42
C ASP A 57 -31.23 2.86 -23.38
N THR A 58 -31.36 4.07 -22.83
CA THR A 58 -31.22 5.34 -23.57
C THR A 58 -29.77 5.68 -23.92
N GLY A 59 -28.81 4.85 -23.51
CA GLY A 59 -27.37 5.06 -23.71
C GLY A 59 -26.72 6.02 -22.70
N THR A 60 -27.50 6.57 -21.76
CA THR A 60 -26.95 7.39 -20.67
C THR A 60 -26.24 6.50 -19.65
N VAL A 61 -25.11 6.98 -19.11
CA VAL A 61 -24.35 6.27 -18.07
C VAL A 61 -24.33 7.12 -16.80
N MET A 62 -24.87 6.57 -15.72
CA MET A 62 -24.71 7.12 -14.38
C MET A 62 -23.50 6.47 -13.71
N LEU A 63 -22.67 7.25 -13.04
CA LEU A 63 -21.51 6.77 -12.32
C LEU A 63 -21.67 7.02 -10.83
N HIS A 64 -21.63 5.96 -10.03
CA HIS A 64 -21.41 6.09 -8.60
C HIS A 64 -19.90 6.13 -8.36
N VAL A 65 -19.38 7.23 -7.81
CA VAL A 65 -17.94 7.44 -7.61
C VAL A 65 -17.64 7.69 -6.13
N HIS A 66 -16.68 6.96 -5.57
CA HIS A 66 -16.12 7.23 -4.24
C HIS A 66 -14.62 7.52 -4.37
N PRO A 67 -14.21 8.79 -4.38
CA PRO A 67 -12.81 9.17 -4.41
C PRO A 67 -12.20 9.15 -3.01
N ALA A 68 -10.92 8.77 -2.92
CA ALA A 68 -10.11 8.89 -1.72
C ALA A 68 -8.68 9.32 -2.08
N ILE A 69 -8.05 10.07 -1.18
CA ILE A 69 -6.67 10.55 -1.32
C ILE A 69 -5.87 10.09 -0.10
N SER A 70 -4.75 9.42 -0.36
CA SER A 70 -3.79 8.98 0.65
C SER A 70 -2.46 9.70 0.41
N VAL A 71 -1.98 10.44 1.40
CA VAL A 71 -0.68 11.12 1.34
C VAL A 71 0.15 10.67 2.53
N ALA A 72 1.30 10.05 2.25
CA ALA A 72 2.32 9.82 3.27
C ALA A 72 3.36 10.94 3.24
N THR A 73 3.85 11.28 4.42
CA THR A 73 4.96 12.22 4.59
C THR A 73 6.05 11.53 5.40
N THR A 74 7.30 11.66 4.95
CA THR A 74 8.44 11.18 5.72
C THR A 74 8.63 12.09 6.92
N LYS A 75 8.52 11.53 8.13
CA LYS A 75 8.92 12.24 9.34
C LYS A 75 10.40 12.00 9.57
N ASN A 76 11.22 13.02 9.35
CA ASN A 76 12.61 13.01 9.79
C ASN A 76 12.60 13.08 11.33
N LEU A 77 13.19 12.07 11.97
CA LEU A 77 13.38 12.01 13.42
C LEU A 77 14.60 12.83 13.84
#